data_AF-A0A2E9ZNG1-F1
#
_entry.id   AF-A0A2E9ZNG1-F1
#
_cell.length_a   1.000
_cell.length_b   1.000
_cell.length_c   1.000
_cell.angle_alpha   90.00
_cell.angle_beta   90.00
_cell.angle_gamma   90.00
#
_symmetry.space_group_name_H-M   'P 1'
#
loop_
_entity.id
_entity.type
_entity.pdbx_description
1 polymer ?
#
loop_
_entity_poly.entity_id
_entity_poly.type
_entity_poly.pdbx_seq_one_letter_code
_entity_poly.pdbx_strand_id
1 'polypeptide(L)'
;MLWLFLAGGVVASMADDKSKRMVLTESDPEYVLNENYPEKWFRVLRKGIDTTREYLGNYGPLCVYIIGQEKDELKSDAVADRIIEAYCRNRHGEAEDRVQDCLRRKGGSLVERARDGSTEAYLSYVDFLDKPLAELIFINPHGFPMPYLHTRGIHEYAHVFQRAHARTPTWLTEGGAEFLAFYLGDKHDWIDFEKSMEGSMRMARKVKKGETSLIDFEDVGKIEMERPHLKKYYRHLAYD
;
A
#
# COMPACT_ATOMS: atom_id res chain seq x y z
N MET A 1 -50.23 29.77 -6.01
CA MET A 1 -49.94 28.35 -6.30
C MET A 1 -48.47 28.13 -5.96
N LEU A 2 -48.21 27.61 -4.76
CA LEU A 2 -46.89 27.56 -4.11
C LEU A 2 -46.26 26.20 -4.43
N TRP A 3 -45.14 26.17 -5.15
CA TRP A 3 -44.34 24.96 -5.33
C TRP A 3 -43.10 25.08 -4.44
N LEU A 4 -43.14 24.43 -3.27
CA LEU A 4 -41.94 24.12 -2.49
C LEU A 4 -41.29 22.88 -3.11
N PHE A 5 -40.14 23.04 -3.75
CA PHE A 5 -39.21 21.94 -3.96
C PHE A 5 -38.30 21.82 -2.74
N LEU A 6 -38.66 20.92 -1.83
CA LEU A 6 -37.74 20.38 -0.83
C LEU A 6 -36.80 19.41 -1.53
N ALA A 7 -35.67 19.91 -2.03
CA ALA A 7 -34.55 19.06 -2.39
C ALA A 7 -33.90 18.54 -1.09
N GLY A 8 -34.34 17.36 -0.66
CA GLY A 8 -33.68 16.61 0.40
C GLY A 8 -32.28 16.24 -0.09
N GLY A 9 -31.28 17.00 0.35
CA GLY A 9 -29.88 16.61 0.21
C GLY A 9 -29.68 15.32 1.00
N VAL A 10 -29.52 14.20 0.28
CA VAL A 10 -28.93 13.01 0.86
C VAL A 10 -27.47 13.36 1.09
N VAL A 11 -27.16 13.88 2.28
CA VAL A 11 -25.80 13.86 2.80
C VAL A 11 -25.51 12.38 2.99
N ALA A 12 -24.85 11.77 2.02
CA ALA A 12 -24.20 10.48 2.22
C ALA A 12 -23.19 10.72 3.35
N SER A 13 -23.61 10.39 4.57
CA SER A 13 -22.75 10.31 5.73
C SER A 13 -21.69 9.27 5.37
N MET A 14 -20.49 9.72 4.98
CA MET A 14 -19.31 8.87 5.02
C MET A 14 -19.24 8.40 6.48
N ALA A 15 -19.51 7.11 6.68
CA ALA A 15 -19.57 6.52 8.00
C ALA A 15 -18.30 6.93 8.76
N ASP A 16 -18.49 7.58 9.90
CA ASP A 16 -17.39 8.02 10.76
C ASP A 16 -16.51 6.80 11.06
N ASP A 17 -15.30 6.81 10.51
CA ASP A 17 -14.42 5.66 10.53
C ASP A 17 -13.88 5.50 11.95
N LYS A 18 -14.39 4.49 12.66
CA LYS A 18 -13.95 4.11 14.00
C LYS A 18 -12.51 3.59 14.05
N SER A 19 -11.83 3.46 12.89
CA SER A 19 -10.44 3.07 12.85
C SER A 19 -9.56 4.11 13.55
N LYS A 20 -8.56 3.61 14.30
CA LYS A 20 -7.50 4.49 14.79
C LYS A 20 -6.78 5.09 13.59
N ARG A 21 -6.20 6.27 13.75
CA ARG A 21 -5.52 7.00 12.66
C ARG A 21 -4.04 7.09 12.91
N MET A 22 -3.27 7.16 11.82
CA MET A 22 -1.85 7.48 11.90
C MET A 22 -1.64 8.91 12.40
N VAL A 23 -0.54 9.12 13.12
CA VAL A 23 -0.16 10.42 13.69
C VAL A 23 1.29 10.72 13.36
N LEU A 24 1.64 12.01 13.41
CA LEU A 24 3.04 12.43 13.33
C LEU A 24 3.84 11.82 14.49
N THR A 25 5.07 11.43 14.19
CA THR A 25 5.99 10.81 15.14
C THR A 25 7.43 11.23 14.87
N GLU A 26 8.24 11.22 15.93
CA GLU A 26 9.69 11.38 15.86
C GLU A 26 10.40 10.03 15.66
N SER A 27 9.67 8.91 15.73
CA SER A 27 10.25 7.58 15.54
C SER A 27 10.59 7.33 14.08
N ASP A 28 11.78 6.76 13.84
CA ASP A 28 12.16 6.28 12.53
C ASP A 28 11.44 4.97 12.17
N PRO A 29 11.26 4.68 10.85
CA PRO A 29 10.78 3.41 10.39
C PRO A 29 11.71 2.28 10.82
N GLU A 30 11.12 1.19 11.29
CA GLU A 30 11.84 -0.05 11.56
C GLU A 30 11.90 -0.88 10.27
N TYR A 31 13.09 -1.34 9.87
CA TYR A 31 13.26 -2.15 8.67
C TYR A 31 13.57 -3.61 9.03
N VAL A 32 12.78 -4.52 8.48
CA VAL A 32 12.99 -5.98 8.57
C VAL A 32 13.37 -6.49 7.18
N LEU A 33 14.57 -7.04 7.08
CA LEU A 33 15.19 -7.51 5.84
C LEU A 33 15.59 -8.97 6.00
N ASN A 34 15.50 -9.77 4.93
CA ASN A 34 16.13 -11.08 4.93
C ASN A 34 17.64 -10.98 4.68
N GLU A 35 18.41 -11.87 5.31
CA GLU A 35 19.87 -11.88 5.16
C GLU A 35 20.30 -12.11 3.72
N ASN A 36 21.42 -11.51 3.33
CA ASN A 36 22.04 -11.64 2.00
C ASN A 36 21.20 -11.12 0.81
N TYR A 37 20.03 -10.53 1.04
CA TYR A 37 19.28 -9.85 -0.02
C TYR A 37 20.03 -8.59 -0.48
N PRO A 38 20.23 -8.35 -1.80
CA PRO A 38 21.07 -7.25 -2.26
C PRO A 38 20.61 -5.88 -1.74
N GLU A 39 21.52 -5.20 -1.05
CA GLU A 39 21.27 -3.93 -0.34
C GLU A 39 20.73 -2.82 -1.27
N LYS A 40 21.03 -2.88 -2.56
CA LYS A 40 20.55 -1.91 -3.56
C LYS A 40 19.03 -1.75 -3.54
N TRP A 41 18.27 -2.83 -3.29
CA TRP A 41 16.80 -2.79 -3.25
C TRP A 41 16.28 -2.08 -2.01
N PHE A 42 16.90 -2.35 -0.86
CA PHE A 42 16.64 -1.62 0.38
C PHE A 42 16.91 -0.12 0.19
N ARG A 43 18.06 0.25 -0.40
CA ARG A 43 18.41 1.66 -0.60
C ARG A 43 17.42 2.40 -1.49
N VAL A 44 16.98 1.77 -2.58
CA VAL A 44 15.98 2.36 -3.49
C VAL A 44 14.65 2.59 -2.79
N LEU A 45 14.11 1.58 -2.11
CA LEU A 45 12.84 1.67 -1.40
C LEU A 45 12.89 2.66 -0.24
N ARG A 46 13.95 2.60 0.58
CA ARG A 46 14.19 3.56 1.66
C ARG A 46 14.24 4.98 1.13
N LYS A 47 14.92 5.21 0.00
CA LYS A 47 15.01 6.56 -0.56
C LYS A 47 13.64 7.11 -0.98
N GLY A 48 12.78 6.28 -1.59
CA GLY A 48 11.40 6.68 -1.92
C GLY A 48 10.56 6.98 -0.67
N ILE A 49 10.66 6.13 0.36
CA ILE A 49 9.98 6.32 1.65
C ILE A 49 10.45 7.63 2.32
N ASP A 50 11.75 7.83 2.44
CA ASP A 50 12.34 9.00 3.10
C ASP A 50 12.00 10.30 2.34
N THR A 51 12.06 10.31 1.01
CA THR A 51 11.60 11.43 0.18
C THR A 51 10.15 11.82 0.50
N THR A 52 9.28 10.84 0.74
CA THR A 52 7.86 11.08 0.98
C THR A 52 7.61 11.52 2.42
N ARG A 53 8.35 10.96 3.38
CA ARG A 53 8.37 11.41 4.79
C ARG A 53 8.79 12.87 4.89
N GLU A 54 9.83 13.27 4.17
CA GLU A 54 10.31 14.66 4.11
C GLU A 54 9.24 15.60 3.54
N TYR A 55 8.44 15.13 2.57
CA TYR A 55 7.42 15.95 1.91
C TYR A 55 6.10 16.04 2.68
N LEU A 56 5.57 14.91 3.17
CA LEU A 56 4.26 14.82 3.83
C LEU A 56 4.33 14.95 5.36
N GLY A 57 5.51 14.76 5.95
CA GLY A 57 5.70 14.57 7.39
C GLY A 57 5.88 13.10 7.76
N ASN A 58 6.48 12.86 8.93
CA ASN A 58 6.79 11.53 9.43
C ASN A 58 5.62 10.95 10.25
N TYR A 59 4.78 10.13 9.63
CA TYR A 59 3.69 9.40 10.27
C TYR A 59 4.11 7.98 10.64
N GLY A 60 3.71 7.54 11.84
CA GLY A 60 4.07 6.22 12.38
C GLY A 60 3.29 5.87 13.65
N PRO A 61 3.64 4.76 14.33
CA PRO A 61 4.74 3.84 14.04
C PRO A 61 4.69 3.16 12.66
N LEU A 62 5.86 2.91 12.06
CA LEU A 62 6.01 2.29 10.74
C LEU A 62 7.03 1.15 10.80
N CYS A 63 6.62 -0.06 10.40
CA CYS A 63 7.50 -1.18 10.11
C CYS A 63 7.54 -1.42 8.59
N VAL A 64 8.73 -1.65 8.03
CA VAL A 64 8.94 -1.89 6.61
C VAL A 64 9.58 -3.26 6.42
N TYR A 65 8.89 -4.15 5.75
CA TYR A 65 9.36 -5.50 5.43
C TYR A 65 9.83 -5.52 3.98
N ILE A 66 11.10 -5.82 3.76
CA ILE A 66 11.65 -6.02 2.42
C ILE A 66 12.18 -7.44 2.34
N ILE A 67 11.43 -8.27 1.62
CA ILE A 67 11.62 -9.72 1.57
C ILE A 67 11.92 -10.07 0.13
N GLY A 68 13.05 -10.70 -0.15
CA GLY A 68 13.42 -11.03 -1.52
C GLY A 68 14.26 -12.29 -1.68
N GLN A 69 14.10 -12.94 -2.83
CA GLN A 69 14.85 -14.10 -3.27
C GLN A 69 15.24 -13.95 -4.74
N GLU A 70 16.51 -13.61 -5.01
CA GLU A 70 17.06 -13.64 -6.37
C GLU A 70 17.75 -14.98 -6.67
N LYS A 71 18.32 -15.62 -5.63
CA LYS A 71 19.02 -16.89 -5.70
C LYS A 71 18.58 -17.83 -4.58
N ASP A 72 19.15 -17.69 -3.39
CA ASP A 72 18.95 -18.58 -2.24
C ASP A 72 18.83 -17.85 -0.90
N GLU A 73 18.51 -16.55 -0.93
CA GLU A 73 18.45 -15.69 0.26
C GLU A 73 17.37 -16.09 1.27
N LEU A 74 16.37 -16.86 0.85
CA LEU A 74 15.30 -17.42 1.70
C LEU A 74 15.33 -18.95 1.75
N LYS A 75 16.43 -19.58 1.34
CA LYS A 75 16.57 -21.05 1.34
C LYS A 75 16.63 -21.63 2.76
N SER A 76 17.18 -20.89 3.71
CA SER A 76 17.25 -21.31 5.11
C SER A 76 15.97 -20.96 5.86
N ASP A 77 15.34 -21.95 6.48
CA ASP A 77 14.16 -21.73 7.31
C ASP A 77 14.45 -20.82 8.52
N ALA A 78 15.68 -20.83 9.05
CA ALA A 78 16.07 -19.90 10.11
C ALA A 78 16.06 -18.42 9.67
N VAL A 79 16.26 -18.12 8.38
CA VAL A 79 16.11 -16.76 7.85
C VAL A 79 14.63 -16.42 7.71
N ALA A 80 13.84 -17.36 7.18
CA ALA A 80 12.39 -17.22 7.06
C ALA A 80 11.73 -16.97 8.43
N ASP A 81 12.04 -17.81 9.42
CA ASP A 81 11.46 -17.78 10.76
C ASP A 81 11.70 -16.44 11.46
N ARG A 82 12.88 -15.83 11.29
CA ARG A 82 13.18 -14.50 11.86
C ARG A 82 12.30 -13.39 11.28
N ILE A 83 12.03 -13.42 9.98
CA ILE A 83 11.15 -12.44 9.33
C ILE A 83 9.71 -12.64 9.80
N ILE A 84 9.27 -13.90 9.83
CA ILE A 84 7.92 -14.29 10.26
C ILE A 84 7.70 -13.90 11.72
N GLU A 85 8.67 -14.15 12.59
CA GLU A 85 8.63 -13.77 13.99
C GLU A 85 8.55 -12.25 14.17
N ALA A 86 9.41 -11.49 13.49
CA ALA A 86 9.38 -10.03 13.54
C ALA A 86 8.03 -9.48 13.06
N TYR A 87 7.49 -10.00 11.95
CA TYR A 87 6.17 -9.61 11.44
C TYR A 87 5.05 -9.90 12.46
N CYS A 88 5.00 -11.13 12.98
CA CYS A 88 3.93 -11.53 13.89
C CYS A 88 3.99 -10.81 15.24
N ARG A 89 5.19 -10.59 15.79
CA ARG A 89 5.37 -9.84 17.05
C ARG A 89 5.00 -8.37 16.89
N ASN A 90 5.46 -7.70 15.82
CA ASN A 90 5.12 -6.29 15.59
C ASN A 90 3.61 -6.10 15.42
N ARG A 91 2.96 -7.00 14.66
CA ARG A 91 1.51 -6.95 14.41
C ARG A 91 0.65 -7.17 15.66
N HIS A 92 1.08 -8.04 16.56
CA HIS A 92 0.24 -8.53 17.66
C HIS A 92 0.69 -8.11 19.06
N GLY A 93 1.88 -7.50 19.19
CA GLY A 93 2.43 -7.08 20.47
C GLY A 93 2.55 -8.25 21.45
N GLU A 94 2.09 -8.04 22.69
CA GLU A 94 2.15 -9.03 23.77
C GLU A 94 1.02 -10.07 23.73
N ALA A 95 0.13 -10.02 22.74
CA ALA A 95 -1.00 -10.96 22.62
C ALA A 95 -0.53 -12.32 22.09
N GLU A 96 0.08 -13.14 22.97
CA GLU A 96 0.77 -14.39 22.63
C GLU A 96 -0.08 -15.34 21.78
N ASP A 97 -1.36 -15.54 22.11
CA ASP A 97 -2.25 -16.40 21.32
C ASP A 97 -2.37 -15.95 19.85
N ARG A 98 -2.37 -14.63 19.60
CA ARG A 98 -2.44 -14.06 18.25
C ARG A 98 -1.10 -14.14 17.54
N VAL A 99 0.00 -13.96 18.26
CA VAL A 99 1.36 -14.20 17.74
C VAL A 99 1.47 -15.65 17.27
N GLN A 100 1.07 -16.62 18.09
CA GLN A 100 1.11 -18.04 17.76
C GLN A 100 0.21 -18.42 16.57
N ASP A 101 -0.99 -17.84 16.45
CA ASP A 101 -1.84 -18.03 15.25
C ASP A 101 -1.19 -17.43 13.99
N CYS A 102 -0.58 -16.25 14.11
CA CYS A 102 0.13 -15.61 13.00
C CYS A 102 1.32 -16.45 12.53
N LEU A 103 2.15 -16.96 13.46
CA LEU A 103 3.32 -17.79 13.14
C LEU A 103 2.93 -19.06 12.35
N ARG A 104 1.79 -19.67 12.66
CA ARG A 104 1.32 -20.89 11.98
C ARG A 104 0.69 -20.66 10.61
N ARG A 105 0.34 -19.42 10.28
CA ARG A 105 -0.48 -19.08 9.12
C ARG A 105 0.06 -17.86 8.38
N LYS A 106 -0.27 -16.68 8.89
CA LYS A 106 -0.19 -15.41 8.16
C LYS A 106 1.23 -14.90 7.97
N GLY A 107 2.14 -15.20 8.88
CA GLY A 107 3.54 -14.82 8.72
C GLY A 107 4.22 -15.63 7.62
N GLY A 108 3.98 -16.95 7.59
CA GLY A 108 4.55 -17.86 6.59
C GLY A 108 4.25 -17.46 5.15
N SER A 109 3.03 -16.97 4.88
CA SER A 109 2.62 -16.59 3.52
C SER A 109 3.43 -15.44 2.91
N LEU A 110 4.10 -14.60 3.71
CA LEU A 110 5.00 -13.57 3.19
C LEU A 110 6.23 -14.20 2.54
N VAL A 111 6.85 -15.15 3.23
CA VAL A 111 8.05 -15.85 2.75
C VAL A 111 7.70 -16.83 1.63
N GLU A 112 6.57 -17.54 1.73
CA GLU A 112 6.09 -18.43 0.66
C GLU A 112 5.94 -17.68 -0.65
N ARG A 113 5.26 -16.52 -0.65
CA ARG A 113 5.11 -15.71 -1.86
C ARG A 113 6.44 -15.19 -2.41
N ALA A 114 7.39 -14.85 -1.54
CA ALA A 114 8.72 -14.48 -1.97
C ALA A 114 9.44 -15.66 -2.65
N ARG A 115 9.36 -16.86 -2.05
CA ARG A 115 9.93 -18.10 -2.61
C ARG A 115 9.29 -18.49 -3.95
N ASP A 116 8.00 -18.23 -4.10
CA ASP A 116 7.23 -18.49 -5.33
C ASP A 116 7.45 -17.43 -6.43
N GLY A 117 8.29 -16.43 -6.18
CA GLY A 117 8.64 -15.39 -7.16
C GLY A 117 7.61 -14.27 -7.30
N SER A 118 6.65 -14.14 -6.38
CA SER A 118 5.66 -13.05 -6.40
C SER A 118 6.37 -11.71 -6.23
N THR A 119 5.94 -10.68 -6.96
CA THR A 119 6.45 -9.31 -6.84
C THR A 119 5.32 -8.41 -6.36
N GLU A 120 5.45 -7.83 -5.17
CA GLU A 120 4.37 -7.09 -4.52
C GLU A 120 4.87 -5.90 -3.70
N ALA A 121 4.00 -4.89 -3.57
CA ALA A 121 4.15 -3.75 -2.67
C ALA A 121 2.75 -3.38 -2.16
N TYR A 122 2.58 -3.29 -0.84
CA TYR A 122 1.31 -2.86 -0.24
C TYR A 122 1.47 -2.39 1.21
N LEU A 123 0.53 -1.58 1.67
CA LEU A 123 0.29 -1.27 3.08
C LEU A 123 -0.62 -2.32 3.73
N SER A 124 -0.16 -2.90 4.84
CA SER A 124 -1.01 -3.55 5.84
C SER A 124 -1.20 -2.62 7.03
N TYR A 125 -2.44 -2.52 7.52
CA TYR A 125 -2.80 -1.60 8.60
C TYR A 125 -3.31 -2.35 9.83
N VAL A 126 -2.78 -2.01 11.00
CA VAL A 126 -3.12 -2.62 12.28
C VAL A 126 -3.73 -1.55 13.18
N ASP A 127 -5.03 -1.62 13.40
CA ASP A 127 -5.80 -0.63 14.17
C ASP A 127 -6.30 -1.13 15.52
N PHE A 128 -6.12 -2.42 15.82
CA PHE A 128 -6.55 -3.05 17.08
C PHE A 128 -5.53 -2.92 18.22
N LEU A 129 -4.32 -2.40 17.95
CA LEU A 129 -3.31 -2.07 18.97
C LEU A 129 -3.61 -0.70 19.59
N ASP A 130 -3.08 -0.42 20.78
CA ASP A 130 -3.27 0.88 21.46
C ASP A 130 -2.88 2.07 20.58
N LYS A 131 -1.69 1.98 19.97
CA LYS A 131 -1.25 2.82 18.86
C LYS A 131 -1.38 2.01 17.57
N PRO A 132 -2.00 2.55 16.50
CA PRO A 132 -2.05 1.82 15.24
C PRO A 132 -0.64 1.66 14.66
N LEU A 133 -0.43 0.59 13.91
CA LEU A 133 0.82 0.30 13.22
C LEU A 133 0.57 0.26 11.71
N ALA A 134 1.41 0.97 10.95
CA ALA A 134 1.52 0.80 9.52
C ALA A 134 2.64 -0.20 9.19
N GLU A 135 2.37 -1.14 8.30
CA GLU A 135 3.34 -2.11 7.81
C GLU A 135 3.43 -1.99 6.30
N LEU A 136 4.56 -1.51 5.79
CA LEU A 136 4.83 -1.53 4.35
C LEU A 136 5.52 -2.82 3.99
N ILE A 137 4.93 -3.60 3.09
CA ILE A 137 5.42 -4.92 2.72
C ILE A 137 5.83 -4.90 1.26
N PHE A 138 7.11 -5.19 1.01
CA PHE A 138 7.71 -5.32 -0.31
C PHE A 138 8.23 -6.75 -0.48
N ILE A 139 7.65 -7.48 -1.43
CA ILE A 139 8.03 -8.86 -1.77
C ILE A 139 8.70 -8.86 -3.14
N ASN A 140 9.90 -9.45 -3.22
CA ASN A 140 10.77 -9.47 -4.39
C ASN A 140 10.81 -8.13 -5.14
N PRO A 141 11.22 -7.03 -4.48
CA PRO A 141 11.20 -5.71 -5.13
C PRO A 141 12.09 -5.64 -6.39
N HIS A 142 13.06 -6.54 -6.52
CA HIS A 142 13.86 -6.73 -7.72
C HIS A 142 13.05 -7.07 -8.99
N GLY A 143 11.83 -7.60 -8.84
CA GLY A 143 10.93 -7.88 -9.95
C GLY A 143 10.24 -6.63 -10.53
N PHE A 144 10.25 -5.51 -9.81
CA PHE A 144 9.74 -4.25 -10.36
C PHE A 144 10.74 -3.66 -11.37
N PRO A 145 10.27 -3.16 -12.53
CA PRO A 145 11.16 -2.50 -13.47
C PRO A 145 11.74 -1.22 -12.87
N MET A 146 13.00 -0.92 -13.17
CA MET A 146 13.55 0.41 -12.90
C MET A 146 13.06 1.38 -14.00
N PRO A 147 12.78 2.65 -13.68
CA PRO A 147 12.88 3.33 -12.37
C PRO A 147 11.65 3.16 -11.46
N TYR A 148 10.62 2.40 -11.85
CA TYR A 148 9.34 2.27 -11.12
C TYR A 148 9.49 1.82 -9.66
N LEU A 149 10.52 1.07 -9.31
CA LEU A 149 10.78 0.71 -7.91
C LEU A 149 11.00 1.93 -7.00
N HIS A 150 11.62 3.01 -7.49
CA HIS A 150 11.78 4.24 -6.72
C HIS A 150 10.43 4.84 -6.32
N THR A 151 9.47 4.82 -7.23
CA THR A 151 8.15 5.43 -7.03
C THR A 151 7.26 4.54 -6.17
N ARG A 152 7.50 3.22 -6.09
CA ARG A 152 6.76 2.35 -5.15
C ARG A 152 6.99 2.70 -3.69
N GLY A 153 8.22 3.05 -3.30
CA GLY A 153 8.48 3.52 -1.93
C GLY A 153 7.68 4.78 -1.59
N ILE A 154 7.50 5.68 -2.57
CA ILE A 154 6.66 6.88 -2.42
C ILE A 154 5.18 6.51 -2.30
N HIS A 155 4.68 5.68 -3.23
CA HIS A 155 3.28 5.24 -3.28
C HIS A 155 2.83 4.62 -1.96
N GLU A 156 3.61 3.66 -1.46
CA GLU A 156 3.26 2.96 -0.22
C GLU A 156 3.29 3.88 1.00
N TYR A 157 4.25 4.80 1.08
CA TYR A 157 4.26 5.77 2.17
C TYR A 157 3.12 6.78 2.08
N ALA A 158 2.67 7.14 0.87
CA ALA A 158 1.48 7.97 0.69
C ALA A 158 0.25 7.33 1.35
N HIS A 159 0.12 6.00 1.31
CA HIS A 159 -0.95 5.32 2.04
C HIS A 159 -0.83 5.42 3.57
N VAL A 160 0.39 5.45 4.11
CA VAL A 160 0.61 5.69 5.56
C VAL A 160 0.09 7.07 5.94
N PHE A 161 0.40 8.09 5.15
CA PHE A 161 -0.14 9.44 5.32
C PHE A 161 -1.67 9.47 5.19
N GLN A 162 -2.24 8.81 4.18
CA GLN A 162 -3.68 8.78 3.98
C GLN A 162 -4.43 8.13 5.17
N ARG A 163 -3.80 7.20 5.90
CA ARG A 163 -4.34 6.65 7.16
C ARG A 163 -4.38 7.63 8.33
N ALA A 164 -3.81 8.83 8.19
CA ALA A 164 -4.00 9.92 9.15
C ALA A 164 -5.33 10.68 8.95
N HIS A 165 -6.03 10.41 7.85
CA HIS A 165 -7.22 11.15 7.42
C HIS A 165 -8.45 10.26 7.29
N ALA A 166 -9.61 10.87 7.09
CA ALA A 166 -10.83 10.14 6.81
C ALA A 166 -10.70 9.37 5.49
N ARG A 167 -11.32 8.19 5.41
CA ARG A 167 -11.24 7.34 4.21
C ARG A 167 -11.84 8.05 3.00
N THR A 168 -11.16 7.91 1.87
CA THR A 168 -11.62 8.33 0.56
C THR A 168 -12.00 7.12 -0.30
N PRO A 169 -12.78 7.29 -1.38
CA PRO A 169 -12.99 6.25 -2.39
C PRO A 169 -11.67 5.58 -2.83
N THR A 170 -11.68 4.29 -3.16
CA THR A 170 -10.46 3.55 -3.54
C THR A 170 -9.72 4.24 -4.68
N TRP A 171 -10.41 4.61 -5.77
CA TRP A 171 -9.78 5.29 -6.90
C TRP A 171 -9.08 6.60 -6.54
N LEU A 172 -9.61 7.35 -5.56
CA LEU A 172 -9.01 8.61 -5.11
C LEU A 172 -7.81 8.34 -4.19
N THR A 173 -7.87 7.28 -3.40
CA THR A 173 -6.79 6.85 -2.50
C THR A 173 -5.57 6.38 -3.29
N GLU A 174 -5.75 5.45 -4.22
CA GLU A 174 -4.67 4.94 -5.07
C GLU A 174 -4.20 5.99 -6.07
N GLY A 175 -5.13 6.68 -6.74
CA GLY A 175 -4.77 7.73 -7.70
C GLY A 175 -4.01 8.89 -7.06
N GLY A 176 -4.33 9.24 -5.80
CA GLY A 176 -3.55 10.22 -5.03
C GLY A 176 -2.15 9.75 -4.68
N ALA A 177 -1.99 8.46 -4.34
CA ALA A 177 -0.69 7.85 -4.07
C ALA A 177 0.18 7.78 -5.33
N GLU A 178 -0.39 7.36 -6.47
CA GLU A 178 0.32 7.24 -7.75
C GLU A 178 0.67 8.64 -8.31
N PHE A 179 -0.24 9.61 -8.22
CA PHE A 179 0.05 11.02 -8.57
C PHE A 179 1.25 11.56 -7.78
N LEU A 180 1.27 11.34 -6.46
CA LEU A 180 2.35 11.82 -5.61
C LEU A 180 3.66 11.09 -5.93
N ALA A 181 3.59 9.79 -6.18
CA ALA A 181 4.72 8.98 -6.61
C ALA A 181 5.33 9.52 -7.92
N PHE A 182 4.49 9.92 -8.88
CA PHE A 182 4.97 10.53 -10.10
C PHE A 182 5.55 11.92 -9.89
N TYR A 183 4.86 12.75 -9.11
CA TYR A 183 5.29 14.12 -8.85
C TYR A 183 6.66 14.16 -8.14
N LEU A 184 6.81 13.40 -7.04
CA LEU A 184 8.07 13.35 -6.30
C LEU A 184 9.15 12.57 -7.07
N GLY A 185 8.77 11.55 -7.84
CA GLY A 185 9.71 10.83 -8.70
C GLY A 185 10.34 11.73 -9.77
N ASP A 186 9.56 12.61 -10.39
CA ASP A 186 10.04 13.62 -11.35
C ASP A 186 10.94 14.67 -10.69
N LYS A 187 10.59 15.14 -9.48
CA LYS A 187 11.43 16.07 -8.68
C LYS A 187 12.81 15.53 -8.33
N HIS A 188 12.99 14.21 -8.37
CA HIS A 188 14.26 13.54 -8.11
C HIS A 188 14.89 12.94 -9.38
N ASP A 189 14.41 13.32 -10.56
CA ASP A 189 14.90 12.86 -11.87
C ASP A 189 14.83 11.32 -12.05
N TRP A 190 13.92 10.65 -11.33
CA TRP A 190 13.74 9.20 -11.46
C TRP A 190 12.81 8.84 -12.61
N ILE A 191 11.79 9.65 -12.86
CA ILE A 191 10.80 9.47 -13.92
C ILE A 191 10.45 10.81 -14.57
N ASP A 192 9.56 10.76 -15.56
CA ASP A 192 8.94 11.93 -16.18
C ASP A 192 7.46 11.98 -15.78
N PHE A 193 7.06 13.04 -15.07
CA PHE A 193 5.69 13.18 -14.54
C PHE A 193 4.63 13.15 -15.65
N GLU A 194 4.84 13.93 -16.71
CA GLU A 194 3.85 14.07 -17.79
C GLU A 194 3.65 12.74 -18.53
N LYS A 195 4.75 12.06 -18.89
CA LYS A 195 4.69 10.74 -19.55
C LYS A 195 4.02 9.69 -18.67
N SER A 196 4.23 9.75 -17.35
CA SER A 196 3.63 8.82 -16.39
C SER A 196 2.12 9.05 -16.28
N MET A 197 1.70 10.30 -16.10
CA MET A 197 0.27 10.69 -16.08
C MET A 197 -0.45 10.37 -17.40
N GLU A 198 0.21 10.58 -18.55
CA GLU A 198 -0.33 10.15 -19.84
C GLU A 198 -0.50 8.63 -19.92
N GLY A 199 0.39 7.87 -19.30
CA GLY A 199 0.29 6.42 -19.15
C GLY A 199 -0.99 5.99 -18.45
N SER A 200 -1.24 6.53 -17.26
CA SER A 200 -2.48 6.35 -16.50
C SER A 200 -3.72 6.73 -17.32
N MET A 201 -3.69 7.90 -17.99
CA MET A 201 -4.79 8.34 -18.84
C MET A 201 -5.05 7.41 -20.02
N ARG A 202 -4.00 6.84 -20.64
CA ARG A 202 -4.15 5.83 -21.69
C ARG A 202 -4.80 4.56 -21.15
N MET A 203 -4.50 4.15 -19.91
CA MET A 203 -5.16 3.01 -19.26
C MET A 203 -6.64 3.30 -19.04
N ALA A 204 -7.00 4.42 -18.42
CA ALA A 204 -8.39 4.81 -18.20
C ALA A 204 -9.21 4.84 -19.51
N ARG A 205 -8.62 5.33 -20.61
CA ARG A 205 -9.27 5.38 -21.94
C ARG A 205 -9.54 4.02 -22.59
N LYS A 206 -8.92 2.92 -22.12
CA LYS A 206 -9.23 1.56 -22.61
C LYS A 206 -10.58 1.05 -22.11
N VAL A 207 -11.14 1.68 -21.08
CA VAL A 207 -12.47 1.32 -20.58
C VAL A 207 -13.53 1.78 -21.58
N LYS A 208 -14.29 0.82 -22.11
CA LYS A 208 -15.33 1.13 -23.09
C LYS A 208 -16.46 1.90 -22.43
N LYS A 209 -16.96 2.92 -23.13
CA LYS A 209 -18.09 3.74 -22.70
C LYS A 209 -19.29 2.84 -22.33
N GLY A 210 -19.83 3.03 -21.14
CA GLY A 210 -21.00 2.31 -20.64
C GLY A 210 -20.71 0.97 -19.97
N GLU A 211 -19.47 0.48 -19.94
CA GLU A 211 -19.15 -0.75 -19.20
C GLU A 211 -19.02 -0.52 -17.69
N THR A 212 -18.39 0.58 -17.28
CA THR A 212 -18.16 0.93 -15.87
C THR A 212 -17.68 2.38 -15.75
N SER A 213 -17.63 2.93 -14.54
CA SER A 213 -17.11 4.27 -14.23
C SER A 213 -16.51 4.33 -12.82
N LEU A 214 -15.91 5.45 -12.44
CA LEU A 214 -15.25 5.62 -11.13
C LEU A 214 -16.17 5.33 -9.93
N ILE A 215 -17.50 5.53 -10.06
CA ILE A 215 -18.45 5.20 -8.98
C ILE A 215 -18.45 3.72 -8.64
N ASP A 216 -18.13 2.85 -9.62
CA ASP A 216 -18.02 1.42 -9.38
C ASP A 216 -16.79 1.12 -8.52
N PHE A 217 -15.73 1.96 -8.56
CA PHE A 217 -14.47 1.72 -7.85
C PHE A 217 -14.29 2.59 -6.60
N GLU A 218 -15.39 3.01 -5.98
CA GLU A 218 -15.34 3.66 -4.67
C GLU A 218 -15.01 2.67 -3.54
N ASP A 219 -15.46 1.41 -3.68
CA ASP A 219 -15.17 0.29 -2.79
C ASP A 219 -14.91 -0.98 -3.62
N VAL A 220 -13.63 -1.28 -3.85
CA VAL A 220 -13.22 -2.47 -4.62
C VAL A 220 -13.62 -3.77 -3.94
N GLY A 221 -13.70 -3.82 -2.61
CA GLY A 221 -14.10 -5.02 -1.87
C GLY A 221 -15.56 -5.38 -2.14
N LYS A 222 -16.42 -4.35 -2.16
CA LYS A 222 -17.83 -4.49 -2.55
C LYS A 222 -17.97 -4.99 -4.00
N ILE A 223 -17.16 -4.48 -4.93
CA ILE A 223 -17.20 -4.92 -6.33
C ILE A 223 -16.76 -6.38 -6.49
N GLU A 224 -15.74 -6.84 -5.76
CA GLU A 224 -15.31 -8.24 -5.84
C GLU A 224 -16.46 -9.19 -5.47
N MET A 225 -17.32 -8.78 -4.54
CA MET A 225 -18.49 -9.56 -4.11
C MET A 225 -19.68 -9.42 -5.07
N GLU A 226 -20.05 -8.19 -5.44
CA GLU A 226 -21.32 -7.92 -6.13
C GLU A 226 -21.18 -7.97 -7.65
N ARG A 227 -20.02 -7.56 -8.19
CA ARG A 227 -19.78 -7.41 -9.64
C ARG A 227 -18.36 -7.87 -10.03
N PRO A 228 -17.99 -9.14 -9.74
CA PRO A 228 -16.62 -9.64 -9.92
C PRO A 228 -16.09 -9.52 -11.36
N HIS A 229 -16.97 -9.51 -12.37
CA HIS A 229 -16.59 -9.30 -13.77
C HIS A 229 -15.93 -7.94 -14.04
N LEU A 230 -16.12 -6.94 -13.16
CA LEU A 230 -15.48 -5.63 -13.26
C LEU A 230 -14.02 -5.62 -12.78
N LYS A 231 -13.53 -6.71 -12.16
CA LYS A 231 -12.14 -6.83 -11.71
C LYS A 231 -11.11 -6.58 -12.82
N LYS A 232 -11.46 -6.90 -14.08
CA LYS A 232 -10.63 -6.58 -15.26
C LYS A 232 -10.27 -5.09 -15.41
N TYR A 233 -11.03 -4.19 -14.77
CA TYR A 233 -10.82 -2.74 -14.82
C TYR A 233 -10.17 -2.13 -13.58
N TYR A 234 -9.74 -2.93 -12.59
CA TYR A 234 -9.13 -2.41 -11.36
C TYR A 234 -7.91 -1.53 -11.65
N ARG A 235 -6.97 -2.05 -12.44
CA ARG A 235 -5.81 -1.28 -12.89
C ARG A 235 -6.14 -0.09 -13.77
N HIS A 236 -7.33 -0.02 -14.36
CA HIS A 236 -7.66 1.04 -15.32
C HIS A 236 -8.33 2.25 -14.67
N LEU A 237 -9.02 2.04 -13.54
CA LEU A 237 -9.88 3.05 -12.92
C LEU A 237 -9.74 3.13 -11.40
N ALA A 238 -9.16 2.12 -10.75
CA ALA A 238 -9.03 2.07 -9.30
C ALA A 238 -7.60 2.23 -8.81
N TYR A 239 -6.58 1.76 -9.56
CA TYR A 239 -5.19 1.69 -9.08
C TYR A 239 -4.15 2.49 -9.88
N ASP A 240 -4.36 2.72 -11.19
CA ASP A 240 -3.44 3.48 -12.07
C ASP A 240 -4.14 4.70 -12.65
#